data_AF-A0A0M6ZP14-F1
#
_entry.id   AF-A0A0M6ZP14-F1
#
_cell.length_a   1.000
_cell.length_b   1.000
_cell.length_c   1.000
_cell.angle_alpha   90.00
_cell.angle_beta   90.00
_cell.angle_gamma   90.00
#
_symmetry.space_group_name_H-M   'P 1'
#
loop_
_entity.id
_entity.type
_entity.pdbx_description
1 polymer ?
#
loop_
_entity_poly.entity_id
_entity_poly.type
_entity_poly.pdbx_seq_one_letter_code
_entity_poly.pdbx_strand_id
1 'polypeptide(L)' 'MHRGLLYLVAIIGWFICQVLAWRISNTLEADFCVEVMNEAPQKIGTPDIMNMNQGSQFTSFAWTDR' A
#
# COMPACT_ATOMS: atom_id res chain seq x y z
N MET A 1 -16.97 -24.97 -5.46
CA MET A 1 -16.12 -24.11 -4.60
C MET A 1 -16.00 -22.76 -5.30
N HIS A 2 -16.65 -21.70 -4.80
CA HIS A 2 -16.38 -20.35 -5.30
C HIS A 2 -15.02 -19.90 -4.72
N ARG A 3 -13.97 -19.90 -5.53
CA ARG A 3 -12.63 -19.47 -5.12
C ARG A 3 -12.45 -18.02 -5.59
N GLY A 4 -12.42 -17.09 -4.65
CA GLY A 4 -12.00 -15.71 -4.89
C GLY A 4 -10.54 -15.52 -4.53
N LEU A 5 -9.91 -14.50 -5.08
CA LEU A 5 -8.59 -14.01 -4.65
C LEU A 5 -8.81 -12.82 -3.73
N LEU A 6 -7.98 -12.73 -2.68
CA LEU A 6 -7.94 -11.61 -1.75
C LEU A 6 -6.52 -11.05 -1.75
N TYR A 7 -6.40 -9.75 -1.91
CA TYR A 7 -5.14 -9.02 -1.92
C TYR A 7 -5.09 -8.11 -0.70
N LEU A 8 -3.95 -8.12 -0.01
CA LEU A 8 -3.66 -7.27 1.14
C LEU A 8 -2.47 -6.37 0.78
N VAL A 9 -2.60 -5.08 1.06
CA VAL A 9 -1.47 -4.13 1.08
C VAL A 9 -1.33 -3.61 2.49
N ALA A 10 -0.10 -3.49 2.97
CA ALA A 10 0.23 -2.91 4.25
C ALA A 10 1.48 -2.05 4.14
N ILE A 11 1.47 -0.91 4.81
CA ILE A 11 2.67 -0.08 5.02
C ILE A 11 3.15 -0.33 6.44
N ILE A 12 4.43 -0.70 6.57
CA ILE A 12 5.04 -1.06 7.84
C ILE A 12 6.14 -0.04 8.15
N GLY A 13 6.08 0.55 9.34
CA GLY A 13 7.15 1.38 9.86
C GLY A 13 8.33 0.50 10.25
N TRP A 14 9.44 0.59 9.52
CA TRP A 14 10.60 -0.28 9.70
C TRP A 14 11.24 -0.17 11.08
N PHE A 15 11.49 1.05 11.55
CA PHE A 15 12.15 1.29 12.84
C PHE A 15 11.30 0.82 14.04
N ILE A 16 9.99 0.99 13.96
CA ILE A 16 9.05 0.68 15.04
C ILE A 16 8.41 -0.71 14.90
N CYS A 17 8.66 -1.42 13.79
CA CYS A 17 8.05 -2.72 13.47
C CYS A 17 6.51 -2.75 13.59
N GLN A 18 5.83 -1.67 13.19
CA GLN A 18 4.38 -1.54 13.29
C GLN A 18 3.70 -1.38 11.93
N VAL A 19 2.53 -1.99 11.78
CA VAL A 19 1.65 -1.73 10.62
C VAL A 19 1.04 -0.34 10.80
N LEU A 20 1.38 0.56 9.88
CA LEU A 20 0.92 1.94 9.89
C LEU A 20 -0.47 2.04 9.26
N ALA A 21 -0.69 1.41 8.12
CA ALA A 21 -2.00 1.34 7.47
C ALA A 21 -2.08 0.08 6.59
N TRP A 22 -3.28 -0.41 6.34
CA TRP A 22 -3.53 -1.57 5.48
C TRP A 22 -4.89 -1.50 4.78
N ARG A 23 -5.03 -2.20 3.66
CA ARG A 23 -6.28 -2.36 2.90
C ARG A 23 -6.38 -3.75 2.28
N ILE A 24 -7.61 -4.24 2.13
CA ILE A 24 -7.91 -5.47 1.40
C ILE A 24 -8.72 -5.17 0.14
N SER A 25 -8.50 -5.94 -0.92
CA SER A 25 -9.26 -5.87 -2.17
C SER A 25 -9.47 -7.26 -2.76
N ASN A 26 -10.58 -7.42 -3.48
CA ASN A 26 -10.85 -8.61 -4.30
C ASN A 26 -10.20 -8.54 -5.69
N THR A 27 -9.62 -7.39 -6.05
CA THR A 27 -8.85 -7.15 -7.28
C THR A 27 -7.47 -6.59 -6.95
N LEU A 28 -6.48 -6.83 -7.83
CA LEU A 28 -5.12 -6.32 -7.66
C LEU A 28 -4.94 -4.99 -8.41
N GLU A 29 -5.87 -4.05 -8.20
CA GLU A 29 -5.82 -2.69 -8.80
C GLU A 29 -4.97 -1.73 -7.96
N ALA A 30 -4.56 -0.59 -8.54
CA ALA A 30 -3.70 0.38 -7.83
C ALA A 30 -4.43 1.17 -6.73
N ASP A 31 -5.75 1.36 -6.84
CA ASP A 31 -6.51 2.30 -6.01
C ASP A 31 -6.38 2.03 -4.50
N PHE A 32 -6.57 0.77 -4.08
CA PHE A 32 -6.46 0.41 -2.66
C PHE A 32 -5.03 0.55 -2.12
N CYS A 33 -4.02 0.47 -3.00
CA CYS A 33 -2.65 0.79 -2.64
C CYS A 33 -2.51 2.31 -2.41
N VAL A 34 -3.01 3.15 -3.32
CA VAL A 34 -2.93 4.61 -3.19
C VAL A 34 -3.62 5.09 -1.91
N GLU A 35 -4.78 4.53 -1.59
CA GLU A 35 -5.48 4.81 -0.33
C GLU A 35 -4.62 4.54 0.89
N VAL A 36 -3.98 3.36 0.96
CA VAL A 36 -3.13 3.00 2.10
C VAL A 36 -1.96 3.98 2.22
N MET A 37 -1.45 4.44 1.08
CA MET A 37 -0.30 5.33 1.00
C MET A 37 -0.58 6.77 1.36
N ASN A 38 -1.84 7.19 1.26
CA ASN A 38 -2.30 8.49 1.74
C ASN A 38 -2.62 8.46 3.24
N GLU A 39 -2.95 7.28 3.81
CA GLU A 39 -3.22 7.13 5.24
C GLU A 39 -1.93 7.05 6.07
N ALA A 40 -0.95 6.23 5.67
CA ALA A 40 0.21 5.94 6.50
C ALA A 40 1.03 7.18 6.92
N PRO A 41 1.32 8.16 6.04
CA PRO A 41 2.07 9.36 6.41
C PRO A 41 1.36 10.24 7.45
N GLN A 42 0.04 10.12 7.60
CA GLN A 42 -0.71 10.87 8.62
C GLN A 42 -0.35 10.42 10.04
N LYS A 43 0.23 9.23 10.21
CA LYS A 43 0.57 8.65 11.53
C LYS A 43 2.01 8.92 11.95
N ILE A 44 2.95 8.96 11.01
CA ILE A 44 4.38 9.10 11.31
C ILE A 44 5.09 10.22 10.54
N GLY A 45 4.36 10.99 9.73
CA GLY A 45 4.94 11.90 8.73
C GLY A 45 5.37 11.19 7.45
N THR A 46 5.86 11.96 6.48
CA THR A 46 6.40 11.40 5.22
C THR A 46 7.78 10.79 5.49
N PRO A 47 8.00 9.50 5.19
CA PRO A 47 9.32 8.89 5.35
C PRO A 47 10.28 9.39 4.27
N ASP A 48 11.57 9.52 4.61
CA ASP A 48 12.63 9.84 3.63
C ASP A 48 12.84 8.73 2.61
N ILE A 49 12.65 7.47 3.02
CA ILE A 49 12.81 6.28 2.17
C ILE A 49 11.56 5.41 2.28
N MET A 50 10.96 5.12 1.14
CA MET A 50 9.84 4.19 1.02
C MET A 50 10.24 3.00 0.14
N ASN A 51 10.39 1.83 0.75
CA ASN A 51 10.59 0.59 0.01
C ASN A 51 9.24 -0.01 -0.42
N MET A 52 9.11 -0.39 -1.69
CA MET A 52 7.86 -0.83 -2.30
C MET A 52 8.14 -2.00 -3.24
N ASN A 53 7.17 -2.90 -3.41
CA ASN A 53 7.32 -4.01 -4.36
C ASN A 53 7.30 -3.48 -5.81
N GLN A 54 7.81 -4.24 -6.77
CA GLN A 54 7.88 -3.83 -8.18
C GLN A 54 6.62 -4.22 -9.01
N GLY A 55 5.50 -4.49 -8.35
CA GLY A 55 4.24 -4.79 -9.04
C GLY A 55 3.67 -3.54 -9.75
N SER A 56 2.85 -3.74 -10.79
CA SER A 56 2.25 -2.64 -11.57
C SER A 56 1.44 -1.67 -10.72
N GLN A 57 0.83 -2.14 -9.63
CA GLN A 57 0.14 -1.30 -8.66
C GLN A 57 1.05 -0.25 -7.98
N PHE A 58 2.36 -0.47 -7.97
CA PHE A 58 3.38 0.41 -7.37
C PHE A 58 4.28 1.10 -8.41
N THR A 59 4.08 0.81 -9.70
CA THR A 59 4.82 1.43 -10.81
C THR A 59 3.92 2.12 -11.84
N SER A 60 2.60 2.11 -11.60
CA SER A 60 1.61 2.84 -12.41
C SER A 60 1.61 4.34 -12.14
N PHE A 61 1.10 5.13 -13.09
CA PHE A 61 0.91 6.58 -12.92
C PHE A 61 0.03 6.95 -11.74
N ALA A 62 -1.00 6.15 -11.45
CA ALA A 62 -1.85 6.34 -10.27
C ALA A 62 -1.04 6.31 -8.96
N TRP A 63 0.09 5.61 -8.92
CA TRP A 63 0.98 5.53 -7.77
C TRP A 63 2.10 6.57 -7.80
N THR A 64 2.74 6.78 -8.95
CA THR A 64 3.90 7.69 -9.05
C THR A 64 3.52 9.16 -9.04
N ASP A 65 2.33 9.50 -9.52
CA ASP A 65 1.87 10.87 -9.72
C ASP A 65 0.90 11.33 -8.63
N ARG A 66 0.84 10.58 -7.52
CA ARG A 66 -0.02 10.85 -6.36
C ARG A 66 0.48 11.99 -5.48
#